data_AF-A0A7V3CZE4-F1
#
_entry.id   AF-A0A7V3CZE4-F1
#
_cell.length_a   1.000
_cell.length_b   1.000
_cell.length_c   1.000
_cell.angle_alpha   90.00
_cell.angle_beta   90.00
_cell.angle_gamma   90.00
#
_symmetry.space_group_name_H-M   'P 1'
#
loop_
_entity.id
_entity.type
_entity.pdbx_description
1 polymer ?
#
loop_
_entity_poly.entity_id
_entity_poly.type
_entity_poly.pdbx_seq_one_letter_code
_entity_poly.pdbx_strand_id
1 'polypeptide(L)'
;LPGWHTTIFPPYFVAGAVFSGFAMVQNVLIILRKVFHYEHIITLDTLEKMNKIMLLTGSLVGYAYGMEFFIAWYSGNPIEQFTFVNRAFGPYAWAYWIMVSCNVLSPQFFWFKKIRRSIPIMFILAVFVNIGMWFERFVIVVSSLANDYLPSSWAYYKPTYVDGMILIGSFGFFFTFILLFTKALPVVSMAEVKAVVDGAQPSHHDH
;
A
#
# COMPACT_ATOMS: atom_id res chain seq x y z
N LEU A 1 -22.46 -4.32 -10.77
CA LEU A 1 -21.81 -3.07 -11.24
C LEU A 1 -20.59 -3.45 -12.08
N PRO A 2 -20.47 -2.90 -13.29
CA PRO A 2 -19.32 -3.17 -14.15
C PRO A 2 -18.06 -2.63 -13.46
N GLY A 3 -17.00 -3.43 -13.47
CA GLY A 3 -15.76 -3.12 -12.74
C GLY A 3 -15.75 -3.47 -11.25
N TRP A 4 -16.86 -3.96 -10.67
CA TRP A 4 -16.89 -4.57 -9.32
C TRP A 4 -17.15 -6.07 -9.34
N HIS A 5 -17.93 -6.54 -10.31
CA HIS A 5 -18.24 -7.96 -10.45
C HIS A 5 -17.08 -8.71 -11.11
N THR A 6 -16.05 -9.02 -10.32
CA THR A 6 -14.86 -9.77 -10.77
C THR A 6 -14.41 -10.76 -9.72
N THR A 7 -13.85 -11.88 -10.15
CA THR A 7 -13.40 -12.97 -9.28
C THR A 7 -11.97 -12.79 -8.77
N ILE A 8 -11.20 -11.84 -9.33
CA ILE A 8 -9.81 -11.60 -8.94
C ILE A 8 -9.67 -10.72 -7.69
N PHE A 9 -10.74 -10.01 -7.29
CA PHE A 9 -10.72 -9.06 -6.17
C PHE A 9 -10.27 -9.64 -4.83
N PRO A 10 -10.71 -10.82 -4.38
CA PRO A 10 -10.29 -11.35 -3.09
C PRO A 10 -8.75 -11.50 -2.95
N PRO A 11 -8.02 -12.21 -3.83
CA PRO A 11 -6.57 -12.30 -3.71
C PRO A 11 -5.87 -10.96 -4.03
N TYR A 12 -6.42 -10.16 -4.93
CA TYR A 12 -5.88 -8.84 -5.29
C TYR A 12 -5.91 -7.85 -4.11
N PHE A 13 -7.04 -7.73 -3.43
CA PHE A 13 -7.16 -6.81 -2.29
C PHE A 13 -6.31 -7.25 -1.11
N VAL A 14 -6.11 -8.56 -0.92
CA VAL A 14 -5.15 -9.08 0.07
C VAL A 14 -3.72 -8.68 -0.29
N ALA A 15 -3.31 -8.84 -1.54
CA ALA A 15 -1.99 -8.40 -2.01
C ALA A 15 -1.80 -6.89 -1.81
N GLY A 16 -2.82 -6.08 -2.14
CA GLY A 16 -2.82 -4.64 -1.91
C GLY A 16 -2.78 -4.24 -0.43
N ALA A 17 -3.44 -4.99 0.45
CA ALA A 17 -3.40 -4.77 1.89
C ALA A 17 -2.01 -5.04 2.47
N VAL A 18 -1.34 -6.11 2.04
CA VAL A 18 0.06 -6.36 2.41
C VAL A 18 0.97 -5.26 1.87
N PHE A 19 0.77 -4.84 0.61
CA PHE A 19 1.58 -3.81 -0.02
C PHE A 19 1.52 -2.46 0.71
N SER A 20 0.31 -1.92 0.92
CA SER A 20 0.09 -0.67 1.68
C SER A 20 0.45 -0.79 3.15
N GLY A 21 0.14 -1.93 3.78
CA GLY A 21 0.46 -2.18 5.18
C GLY A 21 1.97 -2.13 5.44
N PHE A 22 2.76 -2.83 4.63
CA PHE A 22 4.22 -2.78 4.76
C PHE A 22 4.79 -1.39 4.48
N ALA A 23 4.24 -0.65 3.51
CA ALA A 23 4.65 0.72 3.24
C ALA A 23 4.41 1.66 4.44
N MET A 24 3.24 1.57 5.08
CA MET A 24 2.95 2.35 6.28
C MET A 24 3.81 1.95 7.48
N VAL A 25 3.96 0.64 7.74
CA VAL A 25 4.82 0.13 8.81
C VAL A 25 6.26 0.58 8.61
N GLN A 26 6.78 0.51 7.38
CA GLN A 26 8.12 0.96 7.06
C GLN A 26 8.33 2.45 7.37
N ASN A 27 7.39 3.32 7.00
CA ASN A 27 7.48 4.75 7.28
C ASN A 27 7.52 5.03 8.79
N VAL A 28 6.67 4.37 9.57
CA VAL A 28 6.65 4.49 11.02
C VAL A 28 7.95 3.97 11.63
N LEU A 29 8.43 2.78 11.21
CA LEU A 29 9.67 2.20 11.70
C LEU A 29 10.89 3.07 11.40
N ILE A 30 10.96 3.70 10.21
CA ILE A 30 12.06 4.61 9.85
C ILE A 30 12.09 5.82 10.79
N ILE A 31 10.93 6.41 11.10
CA ILE A 31 10.82 7.53 12.04
C ILE A 31 11.22 7.09 13.44
N LEU A 32 10.65 6.00 13.95
CA LEU A 32 10.96 5.47 15.29
C LEU A 32 12.43 5.09 15.43
N ARG A 33 13.01 4.47 14.41
CA ARG A 33 14.43 4.10 14.36
C ARG A 33 15.34 5.30 14.59
N LYS A 34 15.00 6.47 14.03
CA LYS A 34 15.78 7.70 14.17
C LYS A 34 15.50 8.46 15.47
N VAL A 35 14.25 8.54 15.90
CA VAL A 35 13.86 9.28 17.11
C VAL A 35 14.30 8.56 18.40
N PHE A 36 14.17 7.23 18.44
CA PHE A 36 14.49 6.42 19.62
C PHE A 36 15.85 5.72 19.54
N HIS A 37 16.66 6.02 18.51
CA HIS A 37 17.99 5.42 18.30
C HIS A 37 18.01 3.88 18.22
N TYR A 38 16.93 3.26 17.72
CA TYR A 38 16.81 1.79 17.56
C TYR A 38 17.52 1.24 16.32
N GLU A 39 18.60 1.87 15.88
CA GLU A 39 19.34 1.47 14.68
C GLU A 39 20.01 0.09 14.79
N HIS A 40 20.29 -0.34 16.02
CA HIS A 40 20.85 -1.64 16.37
C HIS A 40 19.82 -2.78 16.37
N ILE A 41 18.53 -2.46 16.60
CA ILE A 41 17.43 -3.44 16.57
C ILE A 41 16.79 -3.47 15.17
N ILE A 42 16.42 -2.29 14.66
CA ILE A 42 15.83 -2.11 13.34
C ILE A 42 16.97 -1.91 12.34
N THR A 43 17.58 -3.03 11.94
CA THR A 43 18.71 -3.03 11.01
C THR A 43 18.28 -2.70 9.58
N LEU A 44 19.24 -2.31 8.75
CA LEU A 44 19.00 -2.10 7.31
C LEU A 44 18.56 -3.40 6.60
N ASP A 45 18.91 -4.56 7.14
CA ASP A 45 18.54 -5.84 6.54
C ASP A 45 17.06 -6.15 6.76
N THR A 46 16.50 -5.75 7.91
CA THR A 46 15.04 -5.82 8.16
C THR A 46 14.29 -4.94 7.16
N LEU A 47 14.72 -3.69 6.97
CA LEU A 47 14.11 -2.77 6.01
C LEU A 47 14.27 -3.26 4.55
N GLU A 48 15.42 -3.83 4.18
CA GLU A 48 15.60 -4.41 2.84
C GLU A 48 14.65 -5.59 2.60
N LYS A 49 14.44 -6.46 3.60
CA LYS A 49 13.48 -7.58 3.51
C LYS A 49 12.05 -7.06 3.31
N MET A 50 11.65 -6.02 4.03
CA MET A 50 10.35 -5.35 3.84
C MET A 50 10.20 -4.80 2.41
N ASN A 51 11.22 -4.12 1.88
CA ASN A 51 11.23 -3.63 0.50
C ASN A 51 11.06 -4.74 -0.54
N LYS A 52 11.60 -5.94 -0.31
CA LYS A 52 11.41 -7.11 -1.19
C LYS A 52 9.97 -7.64 -1.16
N ILE A 53 9.34 -7.65 0.02
CA ILE A 53 7.93 -8.03 0.15
C ILE A 53 7.06 -7.03 -0.62
N MET A 54 7.30 -5.72 -0.44
CA MET A 54 6.59 -4.68 -1.19
C MET A 54 6.79 -4.80 -2.70
N LEU A 55 8.00 -5.15 -3.17
CA LEU A 55 8.26 -5.40 -4.58
C LEU A 55 7.43 -6.57 -5.11
N LEU A 56 7.38 -7.69 -4.36
CA LEU A 56 6.60 -8.87 -4.73
C LEU A 56 5.10 -8.55 -4.82
N THR A 57 4.53 -7.98 -3.76
CA THR A 57 3.10 -7.66 -3.71
C THR A 57 2.73 -6.57 -4.69
N GLY A 58 3.57 -5.55 -4.87
CA GLY A 58 3.36 -4.50 -5.87
C GLY A 58 3.35 -5.04 -7.30
N SER A 59 4.20 -6.04 -7.58
CA SER A 59 4.20 -6.73 -8.89
C SER A 59 2.94 -7.58 -9.10
N LEU A 60 2.42 -8.23 -8.04
CA LEU A 60 1.14 -8.96 -8.09
C LEU A 60 -0.06 -8.01 -8.31
N VAL A 61 -0.07 -6.85 -7.65
CA VAL A 61 -1.07 -5.79 -7.86
C VAL A 61 -1.00 -5.28 -9.30
N GLY A 62 0.21 -5.02 -9.83
CA GLY A 62 0.41 -4.63 -11.21
C GLY A 62 -0.07 -5.69 -12.22
N TYR A 63 0.16 -6.97 -11.92
CA TYR A 63 -0.38 -8.08 -12.71
C TYR A 63 -1.92 -8.09 -12.71
N ALA A 64 -2.55 -7.90 -11.54
CA ALA A 64 -4.01 -7.85 -11.43
C ALA A 64 -4.59 -6.71 -12.28
N TYR A 65 -3.98 -5.52 -12.28
CA TYR A 65 -4.38 -4.43 -13.17
C TYR A 65 -4.33 -4.83 -14.65
N GLY A 66 -3.25 -5.47 -15.09
CA GLY A 66 -3.14 -5.96 -16.47
C GLY A 66 -4.21 -7.00 -16.79
N MET A 67 -4.48 -7.91 -15.86
CA MET A 67 -5.52 -8.94 -16.02
C MET A 67 -6.92 -8.36 -16.10
N GLU A 68 -7.23 -7.30 -15.36
CA GLU A 68 -8.54 -6.65 -15.44
C GLU A 68 -8.78 -6.02 -16.82
N PHE A 69 -7.79 -5.33 -17.37
CA PHE A 69 -7.88 -4.80 -18.75
C PHE A 69 -7.99 -5.93 -19.78
N PHE A 70 -7.24 -7.01 -19.60
CA PHE A 70 -7.31 -8.18 -20.46
C PHE A 70 -8.69 -8.84 -20.43
N ILE A 71 -9.25 -9.07 -19.24
CA ILE A 71 -10.58 -9.69 -19.08
C ILE A 71 -11.67 -8.76 -19.63
N ALA A 72 -11.59 -7.45 -19.41
CA ALA A 72 -12.57 -6.51 -19.97
C ALA A 72 -12.58 -6.53 -21.50
N TRP A 73 -11.41 -6.65 -22.13
CA TRP A 73 -11.31 -6.84 -23.58
C TRP A 73 -11.85 -8.23 -24.00
N TYR A 74 -11.44 -9.28 -23.30
CA TYR A 74 -11.77 -10.68 -23.60
C TYR A 74 -13.25 -11.03 -23.38
N SER A 75 -13.91 -10.42 -22.39
CA SER A 75 -15.31 -10.72 -22.05
C SER A 75 -16.29 -10.34 -23.15
N GLY A 76 -15.90 -9.44 -24.06
CA GLY A 76 -16.74 -8.94 -25.15
C GLY A 76 -17.96 -8.14 -24.68
N ASN A 77 -18.08 -7.84 -23.38
CA ASN A 77 -19.19 -7.07 -22.83
C ASN A 77 -18.95 -5.56 -23.08
N PRO A 78 -19.78 -4.87 -23.88
CA PRO A 78 -19.58 -3.46 -24.20
C PRO A 78 -19.54 -2.56 -22.96
N ILE A 79 -20.27 -2.92 -21.90
CA ILE A 79 -20.33 -2.14 -20.65
C ILE A 79 -19.03 -2.28 -19.85
N GLU A 80 -18.44 -3.48 -19.80
CA GLU A 80 -17.13 -3.66 -19.13
C GLU A 80 -16.01 -2.98 -19.90
N GLN A 81 -16.00 -3.12 -21.22
CA GLN A 81 -15.05 -2.42 -22.09
C GLN A 81 -15.14 -0.91 -21.91
N PHE A 82 -16.36 -0.35 -21.93
CA PHE A 82 -16.58 1.07 -21.66
C PHE A 82 -16.04 1.48 -20.28
N THR A 83 -16.31 0.69 -19.24
CA THR A 83 -15.88 1.01 -17.86
C THR A 83 -14.35 1.11 -17.75
N PHE A 84 -13.61 0.18 -18.36
CA PHE A 84 -12.14 0.20 -18.33
C PHE A 84 -11.51 1.27 -19.23
N VAL A 85 -12.11 1.55 -20.38
CA VAL A 85 -11.73 2.69 -21.23
C VAL A 85 -11.98 4.02 -20.50
N ASN A 86 -13.13 4.14 -19.82
CA ASN A 86 -13.49 5.32 -19.04
C ASN A 86 -12.59 5.51 -17.81
N ARG A 87 -12.09 4.43 -17.20
CA ARG A 87 -11.03 4.53 -16.17
C ARG A 87 -9.75 5.17 -16.72
N ALA A 88 -9.34 4.80 -17.92
CA ALA A 88 -8.09 5.28 -18.53
C ALA A 88 -8.19 6.68 -19.19
N PHE A 89 -9.33 7.02 -19.79
CA PHE A 89 -9.50 8.24 -20.61
C PHE A 89 -10.67 9.13 -20.19
N GLY A 90 -11.45 8.72 -19.20
CA GLY A 90 -12.62 9.46 -18.73
C GLY A 90 -12.31 10.56 -17.71
N PRO A 91 -13.35 11.08 -17.02
CA PRO A 91 -13.23 12.20 -16.07
C PRO A 91 -12.29 11.94 -14.88
N TYR A 92 -12.04 10.66 -14.55
CA TYR A 92 -11.14 10.24 -13.48
C TYR A 92 -9.82 9.64 -14.00
N ALA A 93 -9.46 9.86 -15.26
CA ALA A 93 -8.21 9.39 -15.85
C ALA A 93 -6.98 9.80 -15.03
N TRP A 94 -6.97 11.04 -14.52
CA TRP A 94 -5.90 11.53 -13.66
C TRP A 94 -5.69 10.66 -12.41
N ALA A 95 -6.76 10.21 -11.76
CA ALA A 95 -6.68 9.36 -10.57
C ALA A 95 -6.18 7.95 -10.92
N TYR A 96 -6.64 7.41 -12.06
CA TYR A 96 -6.18 6.12 -12.57
C TYR A 96 -4.68 6.15 -12.92
N TRP A 97 -4.21 7.17 -13.63
CA TRP A 97 -2.80 7.27 -14.01
C TRP A 97 -1.89 7.52 -12.80
N ILE A 98 -2.33 8.28 -11.79
CA ILE A 98 -1.60 8.42 -10.52
C ILE A 98 -1.52 7.06 -9.82
N MET A 99 -2.65 6.35 -9.70
CA MET A 99 -2.70 5.02 -9.11
C MET A 99 -1.73 4.05 -9.79
N VAL A 100 -1.78 3.93 -11.12
CA VAL A 100 -0.89 3.03 -11.89
C VAL A 100 0.56 3.45 -11.73
N SER A 101 0.87 4.75 -11.85
CA SER A 101 2.25 5.23 -11.74
C SER A 101 2.83 4.94 -10.35
N CYS A 102 2.09 5.21 -9.29
CA CYS A 102 2.54 4.96 -7.92
C CYS A 102 2.60 3.46 -7.59
N ASN A 103 1.57 2.67 -7.90
CA ASN A 103 1.54 1.27 -7.49
C ASN A 103 2.40 0.38 -8.39
N VAL A 104 2.54 0.70 -9.67
CA VAL A 104 3.31 -0.13 -10.61
C VAL A 104 4.75 0.34 -10.70
N LEU A 105 5.04 1.65 -10.83
CA LEU A 105 6.42 2.12 -11.04
C LEU A 105 7.23 2.19 -9.74
N SER A 106 6.65 2.69 -8.64
CA SER A 106 7.39 2.86 -7.38
C SER A 106 8.03 1.57 -6.85
N PRO A 107 7.35 0.40 -6.82
CA PRO A 107 8.00 -0.81 -6.33
C PRO A 107 9.11 -1.32 -7.26
N GLN A 108 9.08 -1.06 -8.57
CA GLN A 108 10.14 -1.56 -9.48
C GLN A 108 11.51 -0.96 -9.19
N PHE A 109 11.58 0.21 -8.56
CA PHE A 109 12.87 0.76 -8.11
C PHE A 109 13.54 -0.12 -7.05
N PHE A 110 12.79 -0.97 -6.34
CA PHE A 110 13.33 -1.94 -5.38
C PHE A 110 14.03 -3.15 -6.04
N TRP A 111 14.07 -3.27 -7.37
CA TRP A 111 15.01 -4.22 -8.00
C TRP A 111 16.47 -3.83 -7.74
N PHE A 112 16.75 -2.53 -7.66
CA PHE A 112 18.10 -2.04 -7.48
C PHE A 112 18.49 -2.05 -6.00
N LYS A 113 19.51 -2.86 -5.65
CA LYS A 113 20.02 -2.99 -4.27
C LYS A 113 20.42 -1.64 -3.65
N LYS A 114 20.98 -0.73 -4.45
CA LYS A 114 21.35 0.64 -4.01
C LYS A 114 20.14 1.44 -3.52
N ILE A 115 19.00 1.32 -4.21
CA ILE A 115 17.74 2.00 -3.84
C ILE A 115 17.13 1.32 -2.63
N ARG A 116 17.06 -0.02 -2.61
CA ARG A 116 16.50 -0.79 -1.47
C ARG A 116 17.19 -0.57 -0.13
N ARG A 117 18.48 -0.19 -0.13
CA ARG A 117 19.26 0.04 1.10
C ARG A 117 19.43 1.52 1.43
N SER A 118 18.77 2.42 0.71
CA SER A 118 18.80 3.86 0.97
C SER A 118 17.56 4.29 1.75
N ILE A 119 17.74 4.71 3.01
CA ILE A 119 16.65 5.08 3.91
C ILE A 119 15.78 6.23 3.34
N PRO A 120 16.35 7.33 2.83
CA PRO A 120 15.53 8.42 2.30
C PRO A 120 14.69 7.98 1.09
N ILE A 121 15.28 7.17 0.20
CA ILE A 121 14.60 6.73 -1.01
C ILE A 121 13.47 5.75 -0.67
N MET A 122 13.72 4.78 0.21
CA MET A 122 12.68 3.81 0.59
C MET A 122 11.51 4.46 1.35
N PHE A 123 11.76 5.54 2.11
CA PHE A 123 10.70 6.34 2.75
C PHE A 123 9.82 7.05 1.72
N ILE A 124 10.45 7.76 0.77
CA ILE A 124 9.73 8.47 -0.30
C ILE A 124 8.91 7.48 -1.15
N LEU A 125 9.49 6.34 -1.54
CA LEU A 125 8.78 5.32 -2.31
C LEU A 125 7.60 4.72 -1.52
N ALA A 126 7.77 4.45 -0.22
CA ALA A 126 6.68 3.95 0.62
C ALA A 126 5.53 4.97 0.78
N VAL A 127 5.83 6.27 0.83
CA VAL A 127 4.79 7.32 0.78
C VAL A 127 4.02 7.27 -0.55
N PHE A 128 4.72 7.16 -1.68
CA PHE A 128 4.05 7.02 -2.98
C PHE A 128 3.17 5.77 -3.06
N VAL A 129 3.61 4.65 -2.51
CA VAL A 129 2.80 3.43 -2.43
C VAL A 129 1.50 3.67 -1.66
N ASN A 130 1.56 4.31 -0.49
CA ASN A 130 0.34 4.60 0.27
C ASN A 130 -0.62 5.56 -0.48
N ILE A 131 -0.08 6.56 -1.16
CA ILE A 131 -0.87 7.47 -2.01
C ILE A 131 -1.54 6.68 -3.14
N GLY A 132 -0.78 5.85 -3.86
CA GLY A 132 -1.30 5.05 -4.96
C GLY A 132 -2.36 4.04 -4.52
N MET A 133 -2.17 3.40 -3.36
CA MET A 133 -3.13 2.46 -2.77
C MET A 133 -4.42 3.14 -2.28
N TRP A 134 -4.34 4.40 -1.84
CA TRP A 134 -5.54 5.19 -1.58
C TRP A 134 -6.30 5.48 -2.88
N PHE A 135 -5.58 5.90 -3.93
CA PHE A 135 -6.18 6.11 -5.25
C PHE A 135 -6.74 4.82 -5.85
N GLU A 136 -6.16 3.66 -5.57
CA GLU A 136 -6.69 2.37 -5.98
C GLU A 136 -8.12 2.15 -5.48
N ARG A 137 -8.36 2.38 -4.18
CA ARG A 137 -9.70 2.27 -3.59
C ARG A 137 -10.64 3.35 -4.13
N PHE A 138 -10.14 4.58 -4.29
CA PHE A 138 -10.92 5.68 -4.88
C PHE A 138 -11.36 5.36 -6.32
N VAL A 139 -10.45 4.90 -7.17
CA VAL A 139 -10.74 4.58 -8.57
C VAL A 139 -11.71 3.41 -8.66
N ILE A 140 -11.51 2.32 -7.92
CA ILE A 140 -12.42 1.17 -7.95
C ILE A 140 -13.83 1.60 -7.55
N VAL A 141 -13.98 2.38 -6.49
CA VAL A 141 -15.31 2.76 -5.98
C VAL A 141 -15.95 3.87 -6.82
N VAL A 142 -15.28 5.02 -6.94
CA VAL A 142 -15.87 6.24 -7.50
C VAL A 142 -16.00 6.18 -9.02
N SER A 143 -14.99 5.67 -9.73
CA SER A 143 -15.06 5.66 -11.20
C SER A 143 -16.13 4.70 -11.73
N SER A 144 -16.29 3.54 -11.07
CA SER A 144 -17.31 2.53 -11.42
C SER A 144 -18.72 2.94 -11.04
N LEU A 145 -18.89 3.82 -10.05
CA LEU A 145 -20.21 4.32 -9.64
C LEU A 145 -20.62 5.59 -10.41
N ALA A 146 -19.65 6.42 -10.78
CA ALA A 146 -19.89 7.67 -11.50
C ALA A 146 -20.44 7.47 -12.92
N ASN A 147 -20.04 6.38 -13.58
CA ASN A 147 -20.56 6.00 -14.89
C ASN A 147 -20.92 4.51 -14.88
N ASP A 148 -22.18 4.23 -14.54
CA ASP A 148 -22.72 2.87 -14.47
C ASP A 148 -23.56 2.53 -15.73
N TYR A 149 -24.49 1.59 -15.60
CA TYR A 149 -25.34 1.11 -16.70
C TYR A 149 -26.20 2.20 -17.36
N LEU A 150 -26.67 3.23 -16.63
CA LEU A 150 -27.61 4.22 -17.16
C LEU A 150 -26.92 5.59 -17.36
N PRO A 151 -26.77 6.07 -18.60
CA PRO A 151 -26.17 7.38 -18.88
C PRO A 151 -26.87 8.56 -18.18
N SER A 152 -28.19 8.46 -17.96
CA SER A 152 -28.99 9.47 -17.25
C SER A 152 -28.60 9.66 -15.79
N SER A 153 -27.91 8.69 -15.20
CA SER A 153 -27.53 8.68 -13.78
C SER A 153 -26.06 9.04 -13.56
N TRP A 154 -25.33 9.37 -14.64
CA TRP A 154 -23.92 9.69 -14.57
C TRP A 154 -23.69 11.02 -13.84
N ALA A 155 -22.78 10.99 -12.86
CA ALA A 155 -22.49 12.13 -12.02
C ALA A 155 -21.02 12.17 -11.61
N TYR A 156 -20.51 13.38 -11.38
CA TYR A 156 -19.14 13.57 -10.91
C TYR A 156 -19.13 13.80 -9.39
N TYR A 157 -18.36 12.99 -8.68
CA TYR A 157 -18.11 13.11 -7.26
C TYR A 157 -17.08 14.21 -7.00
N LYS A 158 -17.51 15.27 -6.34
CA LYS A 158 -16.62 16.35 -5.86
C LYS A 158 -16.51 16.21 -4.35
N PRO A 159 -15.34 15.84 -3.80
CA PRO A 159 -15.16 15.78 -2.36
C PRO A 159 -15.35 17.17 -1.77
N THR A 160 -16.03 17.22 -0.63
CA THR A 160 -16.20 18.42 0.16
C THR A 160 -14.99 18.64 1.07
N TYR A 161 -14.88 19.83 1.64
CA TYR A 161 -13.83 20.12 2.63
C TYR A 161 -13.94 19.20 3.87
N VAL A 162 -15.16 18.76 4.21
CA VAL A 162 -15.40 17.84 5.33
C VAL A 162 -14.79 16.46 5.08
N ASP A 163 -14.89 15.94 3.86
CA ASP A 163 -14.28 14.65 3.48
C ASP A 163 -12.75 14.69 3.67
N GLY A 164 -12.12 15.80 3.27
CA GLY A 164 -10.70 16.04 3.47
C GLY A 164 -10.32 16.17 4.95
N MET A 165 -11.12 16.87 5.76
CA MET A 165 -10.88 16.99 7.20
C MET A 165 -10.99 15.65 7.92
N ILE A 166 -11.94 14.80 7.54
CA ILE A 166 -12.07 13.45 8.12
C ILE A 166 -10.85 12.60 7.77
N LEU A 167 -10.36 12.67 6.52
CA LEU A 167 -9.16 11.97 6.11
C LEU A 167 -7.94 12.42 6.92
N ILE A 168 -7.71 13.73 7.03
CA ILE A 168 -6.59 14.28 7.83
C ILE A 168 -6.75 13.93 9.32
N GLY A 169 -7.97 14.02 9.84
CA GLY A 169 -8.31 13.65 11.21
C GLY A 169 -7.98 12.18 11.52
N SER A 170 -8.19 11.28 10.56
CA SER A 170 -7.83 9.86 10.71
C SER A 170 -6.33 9.64 10.89
N PHE A 171 -5.48 10.39 10.16
CA PHE A 171 -4.03 10.38 10.37
C PHE A 171 -3.66 10.94 11.74
N GLY A 172 -4.28 12.06 12.15
CA GLY A 172 -4.06 12.65 13.47
C GLY A 172 -4.39 11.67 14.60
N PHE A 173 -5.53 10.99 14.51
CA PHE A 173 -5.95 9.96 15.46
C PHE A 173 -4.95 8.79 15.48
N PHE A 174 -4.61 8.24 14.32
CA PHE A 174 -3.64 7.15 14.18
C PHE A 174 -2.28 7.50 14.82
N PHE A 175 -1.68 8.65 14.48
CA PHE A 175 -0.40 9.05 15.03
C PHE A 175 -0.48 9.35 16.53
N THR A 176 -1.60 9.89 17.01
CA THR A 176 -1.82 10.08 18.45
C THR A 176 -1.74 8.75 19.20
N PHE A 177 -2.42 7.70 18.74
CA PHE A 177 -2.32 6.38 19.39
C PHE A 177 -0.96 5.74 19.25
N ILE A 178 -0.30 5.88 18.10
CA ILE A 178 1.07 5.37 17.93
C ILE A 178 2.04 6.06 18.90
N LEU A 179 1.93 7.38 19.09
CA LEU A 179 2.77 8.12 20.04
C LEU A 179 2.45 7.75 21.50
N LEU A 180 1.17 7.55 21.84
CA LEU A 180 0.78 7.07 23.16
C LEU A 180 1.31 5.66 23.41
N PHE A 181 1.22 4.77 22.42
CA PHE A 181 1.72 3.41 22.49
C PHE A 181 3.24 3.39 22.70
N THR A 182 4.00 4.17 21.92
CA THR A 182 5.47 4.20 22.03
C THR A 182 5.97 4.80 23.34
N LYS A 183 5.16 5.65 23.98
CA LYS A 183 5.45 6.22 25.30
C LYS A 183 5.06 5.29 26.45
N ALA A 184 3.93 4.59 26.33
CA ALA A 184 3.35 3.82 27.43
C ALA A 184 3.79 2.35 27.47
N LEU A 185 4.16 1.76 26.33
CA LEU A 185 4.44 0.33 26.18
C LEU A 185 5.77 0.07 25.48
N PRO A 186 6.40 -1.10 25.70
CA PRO A 186 7.62 -1.48 24.98
C PRO A 186 7.32 -1.68 23.49
N VAL A 187 8.00 -0.88 22.65
CA VAL A 187 7.85 -0.90 21.17
C VAL A 187 8.39 -2.19 20.54
N VAL A 188 9.31 -2.86 21.23
CA VAL A 188 9.97 -4.07 20.75
C VAL A 188 9.67 -5.23 21.70
N SER A 189 9.33 -6.38 21.13
CA SER A 189 9.14 -7.63 21.86
C SER A 189 10.47 -8.13 22.44
N MET A 190 10.74 -7.83 23.71
CA MET A 190 11.99 -8.21 24.37
C MET A 190 12.15 -9.73 24.51
N ALA A 191 11.06 -10.48 24.63
CA ALA A 191 11.09 -11.93 24.73
C ALA A 191 11.55 -12.59 23.43
N GLU A 192 10.99 -12.17 22.29
CA GLU A 192 11.35 -12.71 20.97
C GLU A 192 12.76 -12.30 20.56
N VAL A 193 13.15 -11.04 20.81
CA VAL A 193 14.51 -10.59 20.53
C VAL A 193 15.53 -11.42 21.32
N LYS A 194 15.30 -11.66 22.62
CA LYS A 194 16.20 -12.51 23.41
C LYS A 194 16.23 -13.97 22.94
N ALA A 195 15.15 -14.48 22.35
CA ALA A 195 15.13 -15.86 21.86
C ALA A 195 16.02 -16.08 20.61
N VAL A 196 16.24 -15.03 19.82
CA VAL A 196 17.00 -15.08 18.55
C VAL A 196 18.40 -14.47 18.63
N VAL A 197 18.74 -13.78 19.72
CA VAL A 197 20.09 -13.20 19.91
C VAL A 197 21.08 -14.29 20.30
N ASP A 198 22.19 -14.35 19.56
CA ASP A 198 23.28 -15.29 19.84
C ASP A 198 23.83 -15.11 21.26
N GLY A 199 23.89 -16.20 22.03
CA GLY A 199 24.39 -16.20 23.41
C GLY A 199 23.36 -15.79 24.48
N ALA A 200 22.10 -15.53 24.11
CA ALA A 200 21.04 -15.21 25.07
C ALA A 200 20.30 -16.45 25.61
N GLN A 201 20.49 -17.62 24.99
CA GLN A 201 19.94 -18.89 25.49
C GLN A 201 20.82 -19.45 26.63
N PRO A 202 20.23 -19.99 27.71
CA PRO A 202 21.01 -20.60 28.78
C PRO A 202 21.82 -21.76 28.23
N SER A 203 23.15 -21.63 28.26
CA SER A 203 24.05 -22.74 27.95
C SER A 203 24.00 -23.73 29.11
N HIS A 204 23.39 -24.89 28.89
CA HIS A 204 23.57 -26.01 29.80
C HIS A 204 25.02 -26.49 29.65
N HIS A 205 25.86 -26.21 30.64
CA HIS A 205 27.12 -26.92 30.77
C HIS A 205 26.78 -28.35 31.17
N ASP A 206 27.03 -29.32 30.28
CA ASP A 206 27.02 -30.73 30.63
C ASP A 206 28.08 -30.93 31.72
N HIS A 207 27.62 -31.41 32.88
CA HIS A 207 28.45 -31.77 34.03
C HIS A 207 29.21 -33.07 33.79
#